data_AF-A0A2K6DSQ3-F1
#
_entry.id   AF-A0A2K6DSQ3-F1
#
_cell.length_a   1.000
_cell.length_b   1.000
_cell.length_c   1.000
_cell.angle_alpha   90.00
_cell.angle_beta   90.00
_cell.angle_gamma   90.00
#
_symmetry.space_group_name_H-M   'P 1'
#
loop_
_entity.id
_entity.type
_entity.pdbx_description
1 polymer ?
#
loop_
_entity_poly.entity_id
_entity_poly.type
_entity_poly.pdbx_seq_one_letter_code
_entity_poly.pdbx_strand_id
1 'polypeptide(L)'
;MATLKDQLIHNLLKEEQTPQNKITVVGVGAVGMACAISILMKDLADELALVDVIEDKLKGEMMDLQHGSLFLRTPKIVSGKVDILTYVAWKISGFPKNRVIGSGCNLDSARFRYLMGERLGVHPLSCHGWVLGEHGDSSVPVWSGMNVAGVSLKTLHPDLGTDKDKEQWKEVHKQVVESAYEVIKLKGYTSWAIGLSVADLAESIMKNLRRVHPVSTMIKVGLCSDTLARLKKKSARTFWGIPYKRAG
;
A
#
# COMPACT_ATOMS: atom_id res chain seq x y z
N MET A 1 -25.08 40.12 20.08
CA MET A 1 -24.80 39.35 21.31
C MET A 1 -23.58 38.47 21.04
N ALA A 2 -22.64 38.37 21.99
CA ALA A 2 -21.50 37.46 21.87
C ALA A 2 -22.01 36.00 21.87
N THR A 3 -21.44 35.15 21.01
CA THR A 3 -21.83 33.73 20.98
C THR A 3 -21.25 32.98 22.19
N LEU A 4 -21.79 31.81 22.51
CA LEU A 4 -21.22 30.93 23.56
C LEU A 4 -19.72 30.64 23.32
N LYS A 5 -19.33 30.50 22.04
CA LYS A 5 -17.94 30.28 21.65
C LYS A 5 -17.06 31.48 22.02
N ASP A 6 -17.53 32.70 21.79
CA ASP A 6 -16.76 33.92 22.08
C ASP A 6 -16.61 34.18 23.58
N GLN A 7 -17.60 33.72 24.37
CA GLN A 7 -17.54 33.78 25.84
C GLN A 7 -16.58 32.75 26.42
N LEU A 8 -16.47 31.56 25.81
CA LEU A 8 -15.65 30.47 26.30
C LEU A 8 -14.21 30.50 25.77
N ILE A 9 -14.02 30.89 24.50
CA ILE A 9 -12.76 30.78 23.78
C ILE A 9 -12.35 32.15 23.27
N HIS A 10 -11.29 32.69 23.89
CA HIS A 10 -10.64 33.90 23.40
C HIS A 10 -9.67 33.54 22.27
N ASN A 11 -10.06 33.75 21.01
CA ASN A 11 -9.16 33.56 19.87
C ASN A 11 -8.01 34.58 19.91
N LEU A 12 -6.79 34.11 20.11
CA LEU A 12 -5.59 34.96 20.09
C LEU A 12 -5.12 35.27 18.66
N LEU A 13 -5.40 34.39 17.71
CA LEU A 13 -5.08 34.53 16.28
C LEU A 13 -6.19 33.91 15.43
N LYS A 14 -6.49 34.50 14.28
CA LYS A 14 -7.25 33.83 13.21
C LYS A 14 -6.27 32.97 12.42
N GLU A 15 -6.17 31.69 12.73
CA GLU A 15 -5.32 30.78 11.96
C GLU A 15 -6.08 30.19 10.77
N GLU A 16 -5.64 30.53 9.55
CA GLU A 16 -5.78 29.61 8.42
C GLU A 16 -4.73 28.50 8.58
N GLN A 17 -5.08 27.42 9.29
CA GLN A 17 -4.20 26.28 9.43
C GLN A 17 -4.09 25.53 8.09
N THR A 18 -2.93 25.65 7.45
CA THR A 18 -2.57 24.80 6.31
C THR A 18 -2.15 23.42 6.82
N PRO A 19 -2.70 22.32 6.27
CA PRO A 19 -2.32 20.98 6.69
C PRO A 19 -0.87 20.70 6.29
N GLN A 20 -0.07 20.13 7.19
CA GLN A 20 1.33 19.80 6.95
C GLN A 20 1.52 18.42 6.31
N ASN A 21 0.66 17.47 6.65
CA ASN A 21 0.75 16.06 6.25
C ASN A 21 -0.59 15.57 5.68
N LYS A 22 -1.12 16.30 4.70
CA LYS A 22 -2.36 15.93 4.03
C LYS A 22 -2.21 14.65 3.20
N ILE A 23 -3.17 13.74 3.34
CA ILE A 23 -3.34 12.57 2.48
C ILE A 23 -4.69 12.64 1.79
N THR A 24 -4.73 12.32 0.50
CA THR A 24 -5.97 12.25 -0.28
C THR A 24 -6.20 10.80 -0.74
N VAL A 25 -7.40 10.27 -0.51
CA VAL A 25 -7.88 9.00 -1.05
C VAL A 25 -8.93 9.30 -2.12
N VAL A 26 -8.71 8.77 -3.33
CA VAL A 26 -9.64 8.90 -4.46
C VAL A 26 -10.35 7.55 -4.66
N GLY A 27 -11.67 7.58 -4.61
CA GLY A 27 -12.55 6.42 -4.58
C GLY A 27 -12.87 6.00 -3.15
N VAL A 28 -14.15 6.05 -2.76
CA VAL A 28 -14.67 5.58 -1.45
C VAL A 28 -15.36 4.22 -1.58
N GLY A 29 -14.79 3.35 -2.41
CA GLY A 29 -15.12 1.93 -2.46
C GLY A 29 -14.52 1.16 -1.28
N ALA A 30 -14.72 -0.16 -1.24
CA ALA A 30 -14.21 -1.01 -0.16
C ALA A 30 -12.69 -0.90 0.03
N VAL A 31 -11.92 -0.79 -1.06
CA VAL A 31 -10.46 -0.59 -1.01
C VAL A 31 -10.10 0.80 -0.48
N GLY A 32 -10.76 1.85 -1.00
CA GLY A 32 -10.51 3.23 -0.58
C GLY A 32 -10.76 3.44 0.90
N MET A 33 -11.87 2.92 1.42
CA MET A 33 -12.19 3.01 2.85
C MET A 33 -11.25 2.17 3.72
N ALA A 34 -10.82 0.99 3.26
CA ALA A 34 -9.80 0.20 3.94
C ALA A 34 -8.45 0.93 4.02
N CYS A 35 -8.05 1.66 2.95
CA CYS A 35 -6.87 2.53 2.97
C CYS A 35 -7.06 3.70 3.94
N ALA A 36 -8.20 4.41 3.87
CA ALA A 36 -8.51 5.56 4.71
C ALA A 36 -8.42 5.21 6.20
N ILE A 37 -9.11 4.15 6.64
CA ILE A 37 -9.10 3.75 8.05
C ILE A 37 -7.72 3.28 8.50
N SER A 38 -6.98 2.54 7.66
CA SER A 38 -5.62 2.08 7.99
C SER A 38 -4.64 3.24 8.12
N ILE A 39 -4.82 4.31 7.36
CA ILE A 39 -4.00 5.53 7.41
C ILE A 39 -4.33 6.34 8.67
N LEU A 40 -5.62 6.47 9.00
CA LEU A 40 -6.11 7.16 10.20
C LEU A 40 -5.63 6.46 11.48
N MET A 41 -5.77 5.13 11.58
CA MET A 41 -5.34 4.36 12.74
C MET A 41 -3.83 4.34 12.96
N LYS A 42 -3.03 4.69 11.95
CA LYS A 42 -1.56 4.78 12.02
C LYS A 42 -1.05 6.21 12.23
N ASP A 43 -1.96 7.17 12.46
CA ASP A 43 -1.64 8.58 12.69
C ASP A 43 -0.73 9.18 11.60
N LEU A 44 -0.99 8.86 10.33
CA LEU A 44 -0.10 9.26 9.23
C LEU A 44 -0.43 10.64 8.63
N ALA A 45 -1.62 11.17 8.91
CA ALA A 45 -2.12 12.42 8.34
C ALA A 45 -2.74 13.33 9.42
N ASP A 46 -2.56 14.64 9.26
CA ASP A 46 -3.26 15.68 10.01
C ASP A 46 -4.55 16.14 9.29
N GLU A 47 -4.63 15.93 7.98
CA GLU A 47 -5.83 16.09 7.17
C GLU A 47 -6.00 14.90 6.22
N LEU A 48 -7.16 14.25 6.25
CA LEU A 48 -7.57 13.25 5.27
C LEU A 48 -8.63 13.82 4.34
N ALA A 49 -8.37 13.80 3.04
CA ALA A 49 -9.34 14.18 2.02
C ALA A 49 -9.87 12.95 1.27
N LEU A 50 -11.18 12.82 1.19
CA LEU A 50 -11.87 11.80 0.40
C LEU A 50 -12.43 12.41 -0.88
N VAL A 51 -12.28 11.71 -2.00
CA VAL A 51 -12.78 12.19 -3.29
C VAL A 51 -13.49 11.05 -4.02
N ASP A 52 -14.74 11.26 -4.43
CA ASP A 52 -15.51 10.29 -5.23
C ASP A 52 -16.49 11.04 -6.15
N VAL A 53 -17.09 10.32 -7.09
CA VAL A 53 -18.15 10.80 -7.98
C VAL A 53 -19.54 10.57 -7.38
N ILE A 54 -19.70 9.60 -6.47
CA ILE A 54 -20.99 9.29 -5.81
C ILE A 54 -21.12 10.12 -4.54
N GLU A 55 -21.83 11.24 -4.63
CA GLU A 55 -21.90 12.27 -3.58
C GLU A 55 -22.49 11.77 -2.25
N ASP A 56 -23.64 11.10 -2.29
CA ASP A 56 -24.31 10.63 -1.07
C ASP A 56 -23.45 9.61 -0.32
N LYS A 57 -22.84 8.70 -1.07
CA LYS A 57 -21.91 7.72 -0.51
C LYS A 57 -20.69 8.41 0.10
N LEU A 58 -20.07 9.32 -0.64
CA LEU A 58 -18.92 10.10 -0.17
C LEU A 58 -19.21 10.85 1.14
N LYS A 59 -20.38 11.51 1.22
CA LYS A 59 -20.82 12.21 2.42
C LYS A 59 -21.06 11.24 3.57
N GLY A 60 -21.71 10.11 3.32
CA GLY A 60 -21.94 9.05 4.30
C GLY A 60 -20.65 8.53 4.93
N GLU A 61 -19.70 8.12 4.09
CA GLU A 61 -18.40 7.58 4.52
C GLU A 61 -17.57 8.64 5.29
N MET A 62 -17.61 9.91 4.86
CA MET A 62 -16.95 10.99 5.58
C MET A 62 -17.55 11.19 6.98
N MET A 63 -18.87 11.26 7.09
CA MET A 63 -19.56 11.47 8.37
C MET A 63 -19.29 10.32 9.34
N ASP A 64 -19.28 9.07 8.86
CA ASP A 64 -18.99 7.90 9.69
C ASP A 64 -17.58 7.96 10.29
N LEU A 65 -16.58 8.32 9.49
CA LEU A 65 -15.21 8.55 9.99
C LEU A 65 -15.14 9.74 10.97
N GLN A 66 -15.90 10.80 10.75
CA GLN A 66 -15.96 11.95 11.66
C GLN A 66 -16.59 11.59 13.00
N HIS A 67 -17.61 10.71 13.04
CA HIS A 67 -18.17 10.19 14.29
C HIS A 67 -17.13 9.37 15.08
N GLY A 68 -16.22 8.70 14.37
CA GLY A 68 -15.07 8.02 14.96
C GLY A 68 -13.93 8.92 15.42
N SER A 69 -14.00 10.24 15.22
CA SER A 69 -12.90 11.19 15.50
C SER A 69 -12.37 11.14 16.93
N LEU A 70 -13.18 10.71 17.91
CA LEU A 70 -12.72 10.51 19.29
C LEU A 70 -11.58 9.50 19.41
N PHE A 71 -11.57 8.47 18.54
CA PHE A 71 -10.58 7.40 18.54
C PHE A 71 -9.41 7.67 17.59
N LEU A 72 -9.47 8.78 16.86
CA LEU A 72 -8.50 9.15 15.84
C LEU A 72 -7.74 10.39 16.29
N ARG A 73 -6.43 10.45 16.00
CA ARG A 73 -5.65 11.66 16.28
C ARG A 73 -5.74 12.70 15.17
N THR A 74 -6.32 12.33 14.02
CA THR A 74 -6.48 13.22 12.86
C THR A 74 -7.70 14.12 13.07
N PRO A 75 -7.53 15.43 13.25
CA PRO A 75 -8.62 16.33 13.60
C PRO A 75 -9.51 16.71 12.40
N LYS A 76 -9.04 16.50 11.17
CA LYS A 76 -9.70 17.05 9.97
C LYS A 76 -9.89 16.00 8.87
N ILE A 77 -11.15 15.61 8.67
CA ILE A 77 -11.57 14.73 7.59
C ILE A 77 -12.52 15.52 6.70
N VAL A 78 -12.17 15.65 5.42
CA VAL A 78 -12.90 16.46 4.44
C VAL A 78 -13.23 15.62 3.21
N SER A 79 -14.32 15.95 2.54
CA SER A 79 -14.70 15.34 1.26
C SER A 79 -14.81 16.39 0.15
N GLY A 80 -14.40 16.04 -1.06
CA GLY A 80 -14.60 16.86 -2.26
C GLY A 80 -15.10 16.01 -3.41
N LYS A 81 -15.87 16.60 -4.33
CA LYS A 81 -16.23 15.91 -5.58
C LYS A 81 -14.98 15.78 -6.44
N VAL A 82 -14.85 14.67 -7.18
CA VAL A 82 -13.88 14.63 -8.29
C VAL A 82 -14.40 15.58 -9.36
N ASP A 83 -13.99 16.85 -9.31
CA ASP A 83 -13.90 17.60 -10.55
C ASP A 83 -12.86 16.87 -11.41
N ILE A 84 -13.10 16.79 -12.73
CA ILE A 84 -12.31 16.19 -13.82
C ILE A 84 -10.76 16.25 -13.64
N LEU A 85 -10.28 17.20 -12.84
CA LEU A 85 -8.90 17.42 -12.40
C LEU A 85 -8.17 16.22 -11.77
N THR A 86 -8.82 15.24 -11.13
CA THR A 86 -8.05 14.10 -10.55
C THR A 86 -7.67 13.06 -11.60
N TYR A 87 -8.59 12.73 -12.50
CA TYR A 87 -8.33 11.86 -13.66
C TYR A 87 -7.32 12.51 -14.62
N VAL A 88 -7.46 13.83 -14.82
CA VAL A 88 -6.52 14.65 -15.57
C VAL A 88 -5.18 14.77 -14.86
N ALA A 89 -5.11 14.97 -13.54
CA ALA A 89 -3.84 14.99 -12.82
C ALA A 89 -3.11 13.64 -12.93
N TRP A 90 -3.81 12.52 -12.91
CA TRP A 90 -3.14 11.23 -13.10
C TRP A 90 -2.55 11.05 -14.52
N LYS A 91 -3.28 11.43 -15.57
CA LYS A 91 -2.82 11.31 -16.99
C LYS A 91 -1.95 12.48 -17.50
N ILE A 92 -2.04 13.66 -16.88
CA ILE A 92 -1.49 14.95 -17.35
C ILE A 92 -0.62 15.64 -16.27
N SER A 93 -0.48 15.11 -15.04
CA SER A 93 0.19 15.84 -13.93
C SER A 93 1.56 16.42 -14.25
N GLY A 94 2.27 15.88 -15.26
CA GLY A 94 3.65 16.25 -15.53
C GLY A 94 4.56 15.95 -14.32
N PHE A 95 4.07 15.15 -13.37
CA PHE A 95 4.85 14.83 -12.19
C PHE A 95 6.03 13.96 -12.61
N PRO A 96 7.23 14.26 -12.08
CA PRO A 96 8.38 13.44 -12.35
C PRO A 96 8.12 12.03 -11.82
N LYS A 97 8.55 11.01 -12.56
CA LYS A 97 8.26 9.58 -12.32
C LYS A 97 8.49 9.11 -10.88
N ASN A 98 9.38 9.77 -10.13
CA ASN A 98 9.65 9.47 -8.73
C ASN A 98 8.51 9.83 -7.76
N ARG A 99 7.51 10.60 -8.21
CA ARG A 99 6.32 11.00 -7.44
C ARG A 99 5.06 10.20 -7.78
N VAL A 100 5.16 9.26 -8.72
CA VAL A 100 4.06 8.35 -9.10
C VAL A 100 4.49 6.93 -8.73
N ILE A 101 3.81 6.33 -7.76
CA ILE A 101 4.17 5.02 -7.21
C ILE A 101 2.89 4.17 -7.23
N GLY A 102 2.94 3.02 -7.91
CA GLY A 102 1.89 2.01 -7.81
C GLY A 102 2.16 1.07 -6.63
N SER A 103 1.13 0.55 -5.97
CA SER A 103 1.30 -0.39 -4.86
C SER A 103 2.08 -1.65 -5.27
N GLY A 104 1.94 -2.07 -6.53
CA GLY A 104 2.64 -3.22 -7.12
C GLY A 104 2.51 -4.50 -6.30
N CYS A 105 3.55 -5.33 -6.35
CA CYS A 105 3.67 -6.59 -5.63
C CYS A 105 3.96 -6.46 -4.12
N ASN A 106 3.72 -5.31 -3.48
CA ASN A 106 3.88 -5.16 -2.03
C ASN A 106 2.93 -6.09 -1.27
N LEU A 107 1.69 -6.22 -1.76
CA LEU A 107 0.72 -7.14 -1.20
C LEU A 107 1.06 -8.60 -1.51
N ASP A 108 1.48 -8.92 -2.73
CA ASP A 108 1.87 -10.27 -3.15
C ASP A 108 3.07 -10.77 -2.34
N SER A 109 4.06 -9.92 -2.13
CA SER A 109 5.19 -10.21 -1.25
C SER A 109 4.75 -10.41 0.20
N ALA A 110 3.77 -9.65 0.69
CA ALA A 110 3.22 -9.87 2.03
C ALA A 110 2.49 -11.22 2.15
N ARG A 111 1.67 -11.60 1.16
CA ARG A 111 1.01 -12.91 1.09
C ARG A 111 2.02 -14.05 0.99
N PHE A 112 3.05 -13.89 0.16
CA PHE A 112 4.12 -14.87 0.01
C PHE A 112 4.85 -15.12 1.33
N ARG A 113 5.16 -14.06 2.08
CA ARG A 113 5.77 -14.14 3.41
C ARG A 113 4.83 -14.74 4.45
N TYR A 114 3.52 -14.48 4.34
CA TYR A 114 2.51 -15.10 5.19
C TYR A 114 2.49 -16.63 5.02
N LEU A 115 2.34 -17.11 3.79
CA LEU A 115 2.30 -18.55 3.49
C LEU A 115 3.64 -19.25 3.78
N MET A 116 4.75 -18.57 3.53
CA MET A 116 6.08 -19.04 3.95
C MET A 116 6.15 -19.19 5.48
N GLY A 117 5.63 -18.22 6.23
CA GLY A 117 5.58 -18.26 7.69
C GLY A 117 4.70 -19.39 8.22
N GLU A 118 3.54 -19.62 7.59
CA GLU A 118 2.65 -20.73 7.92
C GLU A 118 3.33 -22.10 7.72
N ARG A 119 4.03 -22.30 6.60
CA ARG A 119 4.76 -23.55 6.34
C ARG A 119 5.92 -23.78 7.31
N LEU A 120 6.63 -22.73 7.71
CA LEU A 120 7.83 -22.82 8.54
C LEU A 120 7.57 -22.67 10.04
N GLY A 121 6.35 -22.30 10.45
CA GLY A 121 6.03 -21.97 11.85
C GLY A 121 6.73 -20.70 12.35
N VAL A 122 7.02 -19.74 11.46
CA VAL A 122 7.76 -18.51 11.77
C VAL A 122 6.90 -17.29 11.41
N HIS A 123 6.95 -16.25 12.24
CA HIS A 123 6.19 -15.03 11.95
C HIS A 123 6.64 -14.38 10.63
N PRO A 124 5.72 -13.87 9.77
CA PRO A 124 6.05 -13.35 8.44
C PRO A 124 7.08 -12.20 8.43
N LEU A 125 7.21 -11.47 9.54
CA LEU A 125 8.26 -10.44 9.68
C LEU A 125 9.68 -11.01 9.60
N SER A 126 9.88 -12.25 10.05
CA SER A 126 11.17 -12.97 10.05
C SER A 126 11.35 -13.89 8.83
N CYS A 127 10.32 -14.01 8.00
CA CYS A 127 10.36 -14.69 6.71
C CYS A 127 10.62 -13.67 5.60
N HIS A 128 11.70 -13.82 4.86
CA HIS A 128 12.07 -12.90 3.79
C HIS A 128 11.93 -13.59 2.43
N GLY A 129 11.13 -12.98 1.56
CA GLY A 129 10.88 -13.42 0.19
C GLY A 129 10.25 -12.27 -0.59
N TRP A 130 10.50 -12.24 -1.90
CA TRP A 130 10.05 -11.15 -2.77
C TRP A 130 9.29 -11.71 -3.96
N VAL A 131 8.15 -11.10 -4.25
CA VAL A 131 7.41 -11.28 -5.49
C VAL A 131 7.54 -9.98 -6.27
N LEU A 132 7.96 -10.06 -7.53
CA LEU A 132 8.21 -8.91 -8.42
C LEU A 132 7.51 -9.10 -9.76
N GLY A 133 7.66 -8.14 -10.68
CA GLY A 133 7.09 -8.25 -12.03
C GLY A 133 5.77 -7.52 -12.17
N GLU A 134 4.79 -8.15 -12.81
CA GLU A 134 3.42 -7.62 -12.87
C GLU A 134 2.61 -8.18 -11.71
N HIS A 135 1.76 -7.34 -11.11
CA HIS A 135 0.83 -7.78 -10.08
C HIS A 135 -0.22 -8.72 -10.68
N GLY A 136 -0.33 -9.94 -10.15
CA GLY A 136 -1.28 -10.95 -10.62
C GLY A 136 -0.59 -12.19 -11.23
N ASP A 137 -1.19 -12.72 -12.28
CA ASP A 137 -0.88 -14.06 -12.83
C ASP A 137 0.56 -14.19 -13.36
N SER A 138 1.15 -13.09 -13.81
CA SER A 138 2.51 -13.00 -14.37
C SER A 138 3.56 -12.54 -13.34
N SER A 139 3.19 -12.51 -12.05
CA SER A 139 4.12 -12.19 -10.97
C SER A 139 5.24 -13.25 -10.85
N VAL A 140 6.42 -12.81 -10.41
CA VAL A 140 7.64 -13.63 -10.37
C VAL A 140 8.13 -13.78 -8.94
N PRO A 141 8.10 -14.99 -8.35
CA PRO A 141 8.69 -15.26 -7.05
C PRO A 141 10.21 -15.36 -7.17
N VAL A 142 10.94 -14.57 -6.38
CA VAL A 142 12.41 -14.57 -6.38
C VAL A 142 12.95 -15.61 -5.40
N TRP A 143 12.93 -16.88 -5.81
CA TRP A 143 13.35 -18.02 -4.98
C TRP A 143 14.77 -17.90 -4.43
N SER A 144 15.69 -17.33 -5.21
CA SER A 144 17.09 -17.12 -4.81
C SER A 144 17.25 -16.14 -3.64
N GLY A 145 16.28 -15.24 -3.45
CA GLY A 145 16.26 -14.28 -2.35
C GLY A 145 15.53 -14.77 -1.10
N MET A 146 14.95 -15.98 -1.13
CA MET A 146 14.14 -16.50 -0.04
C MET A 146 15.04 -16.97 1.12
N ASN A 147 14.82 -16.41 2.31
CA ASN A 147 15.66 -16.69 3.48
C ASN A 147 14.93 -16.46 4.81
N VAL A 148 15.44 -17.11 5.87
CA VAL A 148 15.09 -16.85 7.28
C VAL A 148 16.40 -16.60 8.02
N ALA A 149 16.48 -15.51 8.77
CA ALA A 149 17.71 -15.10 9.49
C ALA A 149 18.97 -15.08 8.59
N GLY A 150 18.83 -14.74 7.30
CA GLY A 150 19.92 -14.70 6.33
C GLY A 150 20.32 -16.05 5.72
N VAL A 151 19.75 -17.16 6.19
CA VAL A 151 20.01 -18.49 5.64
C VAL A 151 19.16 -18.73 4.40
N SER A 152 19.80 -18.91 3.23
CA SER A 152 19.10 -19.08 1.95
C SER A 152 18.42 -20.45 1.86
N LEU A 153 17.11 -20.43 1.63
CA LEU A 153 16.33 -21.66 1.44
C LEU A 153 16.67 -22.35 0.12
N LYS A 154 17.06 -21.60 -0.91
CA LYS A 154 17.49 -22.19 -2.20
C LYS A 154 18.83 -22.91 -2.08
N THR A 155 19.71 -22.51 -1.16
CA THR A 155 20.97 -23.21 -0.88
C THR A 155 20.73 -24.50 -0.09
N LEU A 156 19.82 -24.48 0.89
CA LEU A 156 19.45 -25.68 1.65
C LEU A 156 18.63 -26.68 0.83
N HIS A 157 17.76 -26.16 -0.04
CA HIS A 157 16.90 -26.93 -0.91
C HIS A 157 17.07 -26.48 -2.38
N PRO A 158 18.02 -27.07 -3.12
CA PRO A 158 18.33 -26.66 -4.49
C PRO A 158 17.15 -26.76 -5.47
N ASP A 159 16.19 -27.66 -5.20
CA ASP A 159 15.01 -27.84 -6.06
C ASP A 159 13.88 -26.84 -5.75
N LEU A 160 14.01 -25.99 -4.72
CA LEU A 160 13.01 -25.02 -4.29
C LEU A 160 12.42 -24.22 -5.46
N GLY A 161 11.10 -24.29 -5.64
CA GLY A 161 10.38 -23.54 -6.67
C GLY A 161 10.48 -24.13 -8.10
N THR A 162 11.07 -25.31 -8.25
CA THR A 162 11.06 -26.09 -9.51
C THR A 162 9.98 -27.17 -9.47
N ASP A 163 9.66 -27.76 -10.62
CA ASP A 163 8.67 -28.86 -10.69
C ASP A 163 9.19 -30.18 -10.07
N LYS A 164 10.49 -30.29 -9.80
CA LYS A 164 11.11 -31.44 -9.13
C LYS A 164 11.03 -31.36 -7.59
N ASP A 165 10.56 -30.22 -7.08
CA ASP A 165 10.46 -29.95 -5.65
C ASP A 165 9.44 -30.88 -4.98
N LYS A 166 9.91 -31.78 -4.12
CA LYS A 166 9.03 -32.70 -3.37
C LYS A 166 8.13 -31.99 -2.37
N GLU A 167 8.52 -30.83 -1.87
CA GLU A 167 7.74 -30.00 -0.94
C GLU A 167 6.83 -29.00 -1.66
N GLN A 168 6.89 -28.96 -3.00
CA GLN A 168 6.00 -28.18 -3.85
C GLN A 168 5.93 -26.70 -3.41
N TRP A 169 7.09 -26.05 -3.20
CA TRP A 169 7.12 -24.64 -2.83
C TRP A 169 6.58 -23.71 -3.92
N LYS A 170 6.57 -24.17 -5.18
CA LYS A 170 5.91 -23.47 -6.28
C LYS A 170 4.41 -23.23 -6.01
N GLU A 171 3.77 -24.13 -5.26
CA GLU A 171 2.36 -23.96 -4.84
C GLU A 171 2.15 -22.74 -3.94
N VAL A 172 3.18 -22.32 -3.17
CA VAL A 172 3.10 -21.08 -2.37
C VAL A 172 2.87 -19.88 -3.28
N HIS A 173 3.60 -19.77 -4.38
CA HIS A 173 3.43 -18.66 -5.32
C HIS A 173 2.09 -18.76 -6.06
N LYS A 174 1.67 -19.97 -6.46
CA LYS A 174 0.36 -20.19 -7.05
C LYS A 174 -0.77 -19.73 -6.13
N GLN A 175 -0.70 -20.08 -4.84
CA GLN A 175 -1.64 -19.60 -3.82
C GLN A 175 -1.62 -18.07 -3.67
N VAL A 176 -0.47 -17.41 -3.79
CA VAL A 176 -0.40 -15.93 -3.76
C VAL A 176 -1.23 -15.32 -4.90
N VAL A 177 -1.11 -15.86 -6.10
CA VAL A 177 -1.89 -15.44 -7.28
C VAL A 177 -3.37 -15.75 -7.07
N GLU A 178 -3.68 -16.97 -6.65
CA GLU A 178 -5.06 -17.46 -6.48
C GLU A 178 -5.80 -16.83 -5.31
N SER A 179 -5.08 -16.34 -4.29
CA SER A 179 -5.63 -15.71 -3.09
C SER A 179 -6.61 -14.58 -3.41
N ALA A 180 -6.33 -13.79 -4.45
CA ALA A 180 -7.23 -12.71 -4.83
C ALA A 180 -8.56 -13.26 -5.34
N TYR A 181 -8.52 -14.26 -6.23
CA TYR A 181 -9.71 -14.88 -6.80
C TYR A 181 -10.53 -15.62 -5.76
N GLU A 182 -9.88 -16.33 -4.84
CA GLU A 182 -10.58 -17.05 -3.77
C GLU A 182 -11.31 -16.09 -2.83
N VAL A 183 -10.65 -15.02 -2.39
CA VAL A 183 -11.30 -13.99 -1.54
C VAL A 183 -12.45 -13.31 -2.27
N ILE A 184 -12.30 -13.01 -3.56
CA ILE A 184 -13.38 -12.44 -4.37
C ILE A 184 -14.54 -13.44 -4.49
N LYS A 185 -14.27 -14.72 -4.69
CA LYS A 185 -15.31 -15.77 -4.76
C LYS A 185 -16.07 -15.89 -3.44
N LEU A 186 -15.40 -15.76 -2.30
CA LEU A 186 -16.01 -15.93 -0.97
C LEU A 186 -16.70 -14.66 -0.44
N LYS A 187 -16.09 -13.49 -0.64
CA LYS A 187 -16.52 -12.21 -0.05
C LYS A 187 -17.14 -11.25 -1.09
N GLY A 188 -16.88 -11.46 -2.37
CA GLY A 188 -17.26 -10.58 -3.48
C GLY A 188 -16.23 -9.51 -3.85
N TYR A 189 -15.26 -9.22 -2.97
CA TYR A 189 -14.22 -8.20 -3.20
C TYR A 189 -13.04 -8.35 -2.22
N THR A 190 -11.92 -7.66 -2.52
CA THR A 190 -10.80 -7.51 -1.58
C THR A 190 -10.75 -6.08 -1.01
N SER A 191 -10.28 -5.93 0.23
CA SER A 191 -10.21 -4.59 0.87
C SER A 191 -9.12 -4.48 1.95
N TRP A 192 -9.17 -5.32 2.98
CA TRP A 192 -8.38 -5.13 4.19
C TRP A 192 -6.87 -5.24 3.97
N ALA A 193 -6.43 -6.33 3.33
CA ALA A 193 -5.00 -6.58 3.12
C ALA A 193 -4.34 -5.53 2.21
N ILE A 194 -5.05 -5.06 1.18
CA ILE A 194 -4.57 -3.97 0.33
C ILE A 194 -4.56 -2.63 1.07
N GLY A 195 -5.56 -2.35 1.91
CA GLY A 195 -5.58 -1.15 2.77
C GLY A 195 -4.37 -1.07 3.71
N LEU A 196 -4.05 -2.17 4.37
CA LEU A 196 -2.86 -2.29 5.23
C LEU A 196 -1.55 -2.16 4.43
N SER A 197 -1.49 -2.78 3.24
CA SER A 197 -0.34 -2.66 2.32
C SER A 197 -0.10 -1.21 1.89
N VAL A 198 -1.16 -0.48 1.52
CA VAL A 198 -1.09 0.94 1.15
C VAL A 198 -0.67 1.80 2.34
N ALA A 199 -1.19 1.54 3.54
CA ALA A 199 -0.80 2.27 4.74
C ALA A 199 0.66 2.01 5.15
N ASP A 200 1.20 0.82 4.91
CA ASP A 200 2.63 0.52 5.09
C ASP A 200 3.52 1.33 4.12
N LEU A 201 3.11 1.47 2.85
CA LEU A 201 3.78 2.33 1.89
C LEU A 201 3.69 3.81 2.28
N ALA A 202 2.49 4.27 2.67
CA ALA A 202 2.25 5.63 3.10
C ALA A 202 3.13 5.98 4.32
N GLU A 203 3.24 5.08 5.29
CA GLU A 203 4.10 5.28 6.46
C GLU A 203 5.57 5.50 6.07
N SER A 204 6.11 4.68 5.16
CA SER A 204 7.47 4.84 4.65
C SER A 204 7.69 6.21 3.98
N ILE A 205 6.68 6.71 3.26
CA ILE A 205 6.73 8.00 2.57
C ILE A 205 6.61 9.15 3.58
N MET A 206 5.58 9.14 4.42
CA MET A 206 5.24 10.25 5.33
C MET A 206 6.29 10.44 6.41
N LYS A 207 6.78 9.33 6.99
CA LYS A 207 7.83 9.34 8.03
C LYS A 207 9.25 9.28 7.46
N ASN A 208 9.41 9.29 6.13
CA ASN A 208 10.71 9.27 5.45
C ASN A 208 11.61 8.08 5.86
N LEU A 209 11.03 6.90 6.09
CA LEU A 209 11.72 5.76 6.71
C LEU A 209 12.79 5.12 5.83
N ARG A 210 12.78 5.36 4.51
CA ARG A 210 13.77 4.78 3.58
C ARG A 210 13.76 3.25 3.54
N ARG A 211 12.61 2.64 3.87
CA ARG A 211 12.37 1.20 3.69
C ARG A 211 12.29 0.84 2.21
N VAL A 212 12.57 -0.43 1.92
CA VAL A 212 12.54 -1.01 0.57
C VAL A 212 11.23 -1.78 0.41
N HIS A 213 10.52 -1.49 -0.68
CA HIS A 213 9.24 -2.12 -1.02
C HIS A 213 9.23 -2.58 -2.47
N PRO A 214 8.55 -3.69 -2.82
CA PRO A 214 8.34 -4.10 -4.21
C PRO A 214 7.12 -3.33 -4.73
N VAL A 215 7.38 -2.21 -5.39
CA VAL A 215 6.35 -1.29 -5.87
C VAL A 215 6.47 -1.07 -7.36
N SER A 216 5.37 -0.65 -7.98
CA SER A 216 5.35 -0.35 -9.40
C SER A 216 6.03 0.98 -9.66
N THR A 217 7.01 0.94 -10.56
CA THR A 217 7.80 2.09 -10.98
C THR A 217 8.21 1.93 -12.45
N MET A 218 8.58 3.03 -13.07
CA MET A 218 9.03 3.03 -14.45
C MET A 218 10.46 2.45 -14.54
N ILE A 219 10.60 1.24 -15.07
CA ILE A 219 11.89 0.55 -15.26
C ILE A 219 12.58 1.02 -16.56
N LYS A 220 11.78 1.33 -17.61
CA LYS A 220 12.23 1.87 -18.90
C LYS A 220 11.14 2.80 -19.46
N VAL A 221 11.48 3.70 -20.40
CA VAL A 221 10.51 4.63 -21.00
C VAL A 221 9.33 3.83 -21.57
N GLY A 222 8.14 4.01 -21.00
CA GLY A 222 6.90 3.34 -21.44
C GLY A 222 6.57 1.99 -20.78
N LEU A 223 7.43 1.41 -19.94
CA LEU A 223 7.15 0.14 -19.25
C LEU A 223 7.23 0.32 -17.72
N CYS A 224 6.09 0.15 -17.05
CA CYS A 224 6.00 0.04 -15.59
C CYS A 224 6.01 -1.43 -15.19
N SER A 225 6.88 -1.81 -14.27
CA SER A 225 6.88 -3.14 -13.67
C SER A 225 7.49 -3.04 -12.27
N ASP A 226 7.15 -3.99 -11.41
CA ASP A 226 7.45 -3.91 -9.99
C ASP A 226 8.91 -4.25 -9.72
N THR A 227 9.58 -3.35 -9.03
CA THR A 227 10.95 -3.51 -8.58
C THR A 227 11.09 -3.08 -7.12
N LEU A 228 12.18 -3.49 -6.50
CA LEU A 228 12.52 -3.02 -5.17
C LEU A 228 12.89 -1.54 -5.22
N ALA A 229 12.01 -0.70 -4.69
CA ALA A 229 12.22 0.73 -4.59
C ALA A 229 12.37 1.15 -3.13
N ARG A 230 13.36 2.00 -2.88
CA ARG A 230 13.51 2.72 -1.61
C ARG A 230 12.61 3.95 -1.60
N LEU A 231 11.63 3.97 -0.69
CA LEU A 231 10.66 5.06 -0.57
C LEU A 231 11.14 6.17 0.40
N LYS A 232 11.05 7.43 -0.02
CA LYS A 232 11.36 8.64 0.77
C LYS A 232 10.20 9.63 0.71
N LYS A 233 10.20 10.60 1.64
CA LYS A 233 9.28 11.75 1.59
C LYS A 233 9.44 12.45 0.23
N LYS A 234 8.34 12.54 -0.53
CA LYS A 234 8.24 13.13 -1.88
C LYS A 234 8.99 12.40 -3.02
N SER A 235 9.52 11.17 -2.86
CA SER A 235 10.24 10.49 -3.95
C SER A 235 10.54 8.99 -3.72
N ALA A 236 10.42 8.16 -4.75
CA ALA A 236 11.25 6.94 -4.92
C ALA A 236 12.59 7.32 -5.58
N ARG A 237 13.75 6.96 -5.03
CA ARG A 237 15.07 7.38 -5.60
C ARG A 237 16.03 6.25 -5.95
N THR A 238 15.89 5.07 -5.36
CA THR A 238 16.90 4.02 -5.51
C THR A 238 16.19 2.72 -5.81
N PHE A 239 16.47 2.19 -6.99
CA PHE A 239 15.98 0.93 -7.49
C PHE A 239 17.12 -0.07 -7.39
N TRP A 240 16.84 -1.24 -6.84
CA TRP A 240 17.81 -2.32 -6.77
C TRP A 240 17.56 -3.28 -7.92
N GLY A 241 18.57 -3.46 -8.79
CA GLY A 241 18.58 -4.56 -9.74
C GLY A 241 18.90 -5.85 -8.99
N ILE A 242 17.95 -6.77 -8.90
CA ILE A 242 18.23 -8.09 -8.33
C ILE A 242 18.93 -8.93 -9.41
N PRO A 243 20.10 -9.54 -9.13
CA PRO A 243 20.68 -10.52 -10.03
C PRO A 243 19.74 -11.74 -10.13
N TYR A 244 18.92 -11.77 -11.18
CA TYR A 244 18.00 -12.86 -11.47
C TYR A 244 18.69 -13.87 -12.40
N LYS A 245 19.01 -15.06 -11.89
CA LYS A 245 19.27 -16.22 -12.75
C LYS A 245 17.93 -16.89 -13.01
N ARG A 246 17.43 -16.78 -14.23
CA ARG A 246 16.26 -17.52 -14.71
C ARG A 246 16.58 -19.00 -14.51
N ALA A 247 15.89 -19.68 -13.61
CA ALA A 247 15.92 -21.14 -13.59
C ALA A 247 15.31 -21.58 -14.92
N GLY A 248 16.11 -22.26 -15.74
CA GLY A 248 15.69 -22.82 -17.03
C GLY A 248 14.72 -23.98 -16.85
#